data_AF-A0A7X8CQQ4-F1
#
_entry.id   AF-A0A7X8CQQ4-F1
#
_cell.length_a   1.000
_cell.length_b   1.000
_cell.length_c   1.000
_cell.angle_alpha   90.00
_cell.angle_beta   90.00
_cell.angle_gamma   90.00
#
_symmetry.space_group_name_H-M   'P 1'
#
loop_
_entity.id
_entity.type
_entity.pdbx_description
1 polymer ?
#
loop_
_entity_poly.entity_id
_entity_poly.type
_entity_poly.pdbx_seq_one_letter_code
_entity_poly.pdbx_strand_id
1 'polypeptide(L)'
;AYPVDDRLPVYPSGIRTRLSIDASGNLADVALITESGAPLDMNLTYTVAMNSYMTLVYKYSHADPGQSLFITTADATIAYLRKIKDVRSYKGEKRIVVTR
;
A
#
# COMPACT_ATOMS: atom_id res chain seq x y z
N ALA A 1 6.03 9.01 -2.00
CA ALA A 1 4.88 8.86 -1.07
C ALA A 1 5.21 9.43 0.31
N TYR A 2 6.08 8.79 1.10
CA TYR A 2 6.33 9.17 2.50
C TYR A 2 6.54 10.69 2.79
N PRO A 3 7.44 11.43 2.13
CA PRO A 3 7.62 12.86 2.41
C PRO A 3 6.45 13.75 1.93
N VAL A 4 5.57 13.23 1.08
CA VAL A 4 4.43 13.96 0.52
C VAL A 4 3.18 13.79 1.40
N ASP A 5 3.12 12.72 2.18
CA ASP A 5 1.99 12.37 3.04
C ASP A 5 2.37 12.51 4.52
N ASP A 6 2.85 13.70 4.91
CA ASP A 6 3.21 14.04 6.29
C ASP A 6 4.16 13.05 7.02
N ARG A 7 5.04 12.37 6.27
CA ARG A 7 5.91 11.30 6.78
C ARG A 7 5.10 10.13 7.38
N LEU A 8 3.94 9.84 6.81
CA LEU A 8 3.12 8.70 7.14
C LEU A 8 3.31 7.57 6.11
N PRO A 9 3.22 6.31 6.56
CA PRO A 9 3.27 5.17 5.67
C PRO A 9 1.94 4.99 4.92
N VAL A 10 2.02 4.56 3.67
CA VAL A 10 0.85 4.12 2.90
C VAL A 10 0.37 2.77 3.43
N TYR A 11 -0.93 2.64 3.70
CA TYR A 11 -1.53 1.38 4.14
C TYR A 11 -1.67 0.39 2.98
N PRO A 12 -1.01 -0.79 3.05
CA PRO A 12 -1.08 -1.76 1.97
C PRO A 12 -2.20 -2.79 2.16
N SER A 13 -2.48 -3.51 1.06
CA SER A 13 -3.19 -4.79 1.09
C SER A 13 -2.52 -5.79 0.15
N GLY A 14 -2.47 -7.06 0.53
CA GLY A 14 -1.73 -8.10 -0.19
C GLY A 14 -0.21 -8.13 0.09
N ILE A 15 0.29 -7.18 0.88
CA ILE A 15 1.67 -7.13 1.39
C ILE A 15 1.71 -6.51 2.79
N ARG A 16 2.86 -6.64 3.46
CA ARG A 16 3.25 -5.89 4.66
C ARG A 16 4.46 -5.03 4.33
N THR A 17 4.66 -3.96 5.09
CA THR A 17 5.81 -3.07 4.95
C THR A 17 6.54 -2.91 6.27
N ARG A 18 7.87 -2.80 6.19
CA ARG A 18 8.72 -2.35 7.29
C ARG A 18 9.44 -1.09 6.86
N LEU A 19 9.25 0.00 7.60
CA LEU A 19 9.91 1.28 7.35
C LEU A 19 11.00 1.47 8.39
N SER A 20 12.20 1.76 7.92
CA SER A 20 13.32 2.18 8.76
C SER A 20 13.40 3.70 8.69
N ILE A 21 13.26 4.39 9.82
CA ILE A 21 13.35 5.85 9.91
C ILE A 21 14.64 6.26 10.62
N ASP A 22 15.26 7.33 10.15
CA ASP A 22 16.47 7.86 10.78
C ASP A 22 16.17 8.66 12.07
N ALA A 23 17.22 9.16 12.73
CA ALA A 23 17.11 9.97 13.93
C ALA A 23 16.28 11.26 13.71
N SER A 24 16.26 11.79 12.48
CA SER A 24 15.55 12.99 12.06
C SER A 24 14.10 12.70 11.59
N GLY A 25 13.67 11.44 11.61
CA GLY A 25 12.34 11.00 11.17
C GLY A 25 12.19 10.86 9.65
N ASN A 26 13.28 10.92 8.88
CA ASN A 26 13.24 10.67 7.45
C ASN A 26 13.25 9.17 7.19
N LEU A 27 12.64 8.77 6.06
CA LEU A 27 12.68 7.37 5.63
C LEU A 27 14.08 7.02 5.13
N ALA A 28 14.72 6.07 5.81
CA ALA A 28 16.01 5.52 5.42
C ALA A 28 15.86 4.30 4.52
N ASP A 29 14.88 3.43 4.79
CA ASP A 29 14.63 2.21 4.00
C ASP A 29 13.17 1.75 4.09
N VAL A 30 12.72 0.98 3.09
CA VAL A 30 11.44 0.27 3.13
C VAL A 30 11.59 -1.15 2.61
N ALA A 31 11.23 -2.13 3.43
CA ALA A 31 11.13 -3.52 3.02
C ALA A 31 9.67 -3.88 2.71
N LEU A 32 9.43 -4.40 1.50
CA LEU A 32 8.15 -4.95 1.07
C LEU A 32 8.14 -6.46 1.33
N ILE A 33 7.10 -6.95 1.99
CA ILE A 33 7.02 -8.33 2.50
C ILE A 33 5.69 -8.93 2.04
N THR A 34 5.72 -10.13 1.47
CA THR A 34 4.51 -10.86 1.08
C THR A 34 3.65 -11.21 2.30
N GLU A 35 2.40 -11.63 2.07
CA GLU A 35 1.54 -12.09 3.18
C GLU A 35 2.09 -13.34 3.88
N SER A 36 2.91 -14.14 3.18
CA SER A 36 3.61 -15.29 3.76
C SER A 36 4.86 -14.91 4.56
N GLY A 37 5.29 -13.64 4.54
CA GLY A 37 6.45 -13.15 5.29
C GLY A 37 7.77 -13.15 4.51
N ALA A 38 7.76 -13.51 3.23
CA ALA A 38 8.94 -13.46 2.38
C ALA A 38 9.19 -12.03 1.86
N PRO A 39 10.44 -11.61 1.61
CA PRO A 39 10.71 -10.37 0.89
C PRO A 39 10.08 -10.39 -0.51
N LEU A 40 9.58 -9.25 -0.96
CA LEU A 40 9.13 -9.08 -2.34
C LEU A 40 10.35 -9.09 -3.28
N ASP A 41 10.26 -9.79 -4.41
CA ASP A 41 11.34 -9.76 -5.41
C ASP A 41 11.30 -8.42 -6.15
N MET A 42 12.33 -7.61 -5.95
CA MET A 42 12.44 -6.26 -6.50
C MET A 42 12.83 -6.23 -7.99
N ASN A 43 13.14 -7.39 -8.60
CA ASN A 43 13.41 -7.50 -10.04
C ASN A 43 12.15 -7.76 -10.87
N LEU A 44 11.01 -7.95 -10.21
CA LEU A 44 9.73 -8.21 -10.86
C LEU A 44 8.85 -6.96 -10.91
N THR A 45 8.01 -6.89 -11.93
CA THR A 45 6.95 -5.89 -12.05
C THR A 45 5.64 -6.47 -11.53
N TYR A 46 4.97 -5.73 -10.64
CA TYR A 46 3.71 -6.15 -10.03
C TYR A 46 2.57 -5.23 -10.46
N THR A 47 1.40 -5.82 -10.71
CA THR A 47 0.16 -5.06 -10.88
C THR A 47 -0.32 -4.57 -9.53
N VAL A 48 -0.57 -3.26 -9.42
CA VAL A 48 -1.06 -2.62 -8.21
C VAL A 48 -2.37 -1.88 -8.48
N ALA A 49 -3.26 -1.88 -7.50
CA ALA A 49 -4.46 -1.06 -7.52
C ALA A 49 -4.30 0.08 -6.50
N MET A 50 -4.59 1.31 -6.91
CA MET A 50 -4.54 2.49 -6.07
C MET A 50 -5.67 3.45 -6.43
N ASN A 51 -5.98 4.41 -5.55
CA ASN A 51 -6.95 5.44 -5.87
C ASN A 51 -6.34 6.46 -6.87
N SER A 52 -7.21 7.22 -7.55
CA SER A 52 -6.79 8.22 -8.55
C SER A 52 -6.03 9.43 -7.97
N TYR A 53 -6.09 9.66 -6.65
CA TYR A 53 -5.27 10.69 -6.02
C TYR A 53 -3.78 10.29 -6.05
N MET A 54 -3.47 9.04 -5.73
CA MET A 54 -2.10 8.53 -5.72
C MET A 54 -1.44 8.61 -7.10
N THR A 55 -2.20 8.39 -8.18
CA THR A 55 -1.68 8.47 -9.56
C THR A 55 -1.28 9.88 -9.97
N LEU A 56 -1.87 10.91 -9.35
CA LEU A 56 -1.60 12.31 -9.67
C LEU A 56 -0.49 12.90 -8.78
N VAL A 57 -0.44 12.49 -7.51
CA VAL A 57 0.41 13.14 -6.50
C VAL A 57 1.75 12.42 -6.32
N TYR A 58 1.80 11.10 -6.49
CA TYR A 58 3.02 10.34 -6.27
C TYR A 58 3.77 10.09 -7.57
N LYS A 59 5.10 10.27 -7.52
CA LYS A 59 6.01 9.85 -8.58
C LYS A 59 6.49 8.44 -8.29
N TYR A 60 6.31 7.54 -9.25
CA TYR A 60 6.76 6.15 -9.19
C TYR A 60 7.11 5.65 -10.59
N SER A 61 7.98 4.64 -10.66
CA SER A 61 8.28 3.95 -11.92
C SER A 61 7.14 2.97 -12.24
N HIS A 62 6.70 2.94 -13.49
CA HIS A 62 5.64 2.06 -13.95
C HIS A 62 5.94 1.58 -15.38
N ALA A 63 5.59 0.32 -15.67
CA ALA A 63 5.85 -0.29 -16.98
C ALA A 63 4.77 0.03 -18.02
N ASP A 64 3.60 0.46 -17.57
CA ASP A 64 2.42 0.77 -18.37
C ASP A 64 1.80 2.11 -17.94
N PRO A 65 1.01 2.81 -18.78
CA PRO A 65 0.42 4.10 -18.43
C PRO A 65 -0.66 4.04 -17.33
N GLY A 66 -1.01 2.86 -16.82
CA GLY A 66 -2.14 2.63 -15.94
C GLY A 66 -3.47 2.66 -16.68
N GLN A 67 -4.49 2.06 -16.06
CA GLN A 67 -5.86 2.11 -16.57
C GLN A 67 -6.83 2.47 -15.43
N SER A 68 -7.66 3.48 -15.67
CA SER A 68 -8.79 3.76 -14.79
C SER A 68 -9.83 2.66 -14.92
N LEU A 69 -10.30 2.14 -13.79
CA LEU A 69 -11.41 1.20 -13.74
C LEU A 69 -12.78 1.89 -13.83
N PHE A 70 -12.82 3.22 -13.81
CA PHE A 70 -14.05 4.03 -13.82
C PHE A 70 -15.06 3.65 -12.72
N ILE A 71 -14.57 3.07 -11.62
CA ILE A 71 -15.35 2.77 -10.41
C ILE A 71 -14.94 3.72 -9.30
N THR A 72 -15.88 4.12 -8.46
CA THR A 72 -15.56 4.89 -7.26
C THR A 72 -15.01 3.97 -6.17
N THR A 73 -14.19 4.50 -5.27
CA THR A 73 -13.73 3.76 -4.08
C THR A 73 -14.92 3.28 -3.24
N ALA A 74 -16.01 4.06 -3.18
CA ALA A 74 -17.24 3.68 -2.49
C ALA A 74 -17.91 2.46 -3.14
N ASP A 75 -18.07 2.44 -4.46
CA ASP A 75 -18.66 1.31 -5.19
C ASP A 75 -17.82 0.05 -5.02
N ALA A 76 -16.50 0.17 -5.14
CA ALA A 76 -15.57 -0.94 -4.91
C ALA A 76 -15.69 -1.50 -3.49
N THR A 77 -15.83 -0.62 -2.48
CA THR A 77 -15.99 -1.01 -1.08
C THR A 77 -17.34 -1.68 -0.84
N ILE A 78 -18.44 -1.14 -1.36
CA ILE A 78 -19.78 -1.73 -1.26
C ILE A 78 -19.80 -3.11 -1.92
N ALA A 79 -19.22 -3.24 -3.12
CA ALA A 79 -19.13 -4.51 -3.84
C ALA A 79 -18.34 -5.56 -3.02
N TYR A 80 -17.22 -5.16 -2.41
CA TYR A 80 -16.45 -6.03 -1.53
C TYR A 80 -17.25 -6.49 -0.31
N LEU A 81 -17.90 -5.56 0.41
CA LEU A 81 -18.70 -5.87 1.60
C LEU A 81 -19.88 -6.79 1.26
N ARG A 82 -20.59 -6.54 0.15
CA ARG A 82 -21.65 -7.42 -0.36
C ARG A 82 -21.16 -8.84 -0.66
N LYS A 83 -19.93 -8.95 -1.16
CA LYS A 83 -19.32 -10.24 -1.50
C LYS A 83 -18.95 -11.05 -0.26
N ILE A 84 -18.27 -10.44 0.71
CA ILE A 84 -17.80 -11.17 1.90
C ILE A 84 -18.90 -11.45 2.92
N LYS A 85 -19.93 -10.57 2.98
CA LYS A 85 -21.10 -10.59 3.89
C LYS A 85 -20.78 -10.51 5.38
N ASP A 86 -19.82 -11.29 5.85
CA ASP A 86 -19.26 -11.26 7.19
C ASP A 86 -17.90 -10.56 7.17
N VAL A 87 -17.78 -9.49 7.95
CA VAL A 87 -16.56 -8.69 8.03
C VAL A 87 -15.75 -9.18 9.21
N ARG A 88 -14.63 -9.85 8.93
CA ARG A 88 -13.69 -10.26 9.99
C ARG A 88 -13.25 -9.03 10.81
N SER A 89 -12.95 -9.25 12.08
CA SER A 89 -12.29 -8.23 12.89
C SER A 89 -10.86 -7.99 12.38
N TYR A 90 -10.53 -6.71 12.16
CA TYR A 90 -9.16 -6.25 11.85
C TYR A 90 -8.44 -5.72 13.08
N LYS A 91 -9.00 -5.89 14.28
CA LYS A 91 -8.39 -5.41 15.52
C LYS A 91 -7.02 -6.07 15.72
N GLY A 92 -5.99 -5.24 15.84
CA GLY A 92 -4.61 -5.70 16.05
C GLY A 92 -3.89 -6.14 14.77
N GLU A 93 -4.50 -6.00 13.58
CA GLU A 93 -3.83 -6.26 12.31
C GLU A 93 -2.63 -5.32 12.12
N LYS A 94 -1.44 -5.90 11.93
CA LYS A 94 -0.19 -5.15 11.71
C LYS A 94 0.32 -5.36 10.29
N ARG A 95 0.00 -4.41 9.41
CA ARG A 95 0.49 -4.39 8.02
C ARG A 95 1.73 -3.52 7.83
N ILE A 96 1.98 -2.63 8.77
CA ILE A 96 3.07 -1.67 8.74
C ILE A 96 3.83 -1.80 10.06
N VAL A 97 5.15 -1.89 9.97
CA VAL A 97 6.05 -1.83 11.12
C VAL A 97 7.02 -0.68 10.88
N VAL A 98 7.13 0.23 11.83
CA VAL A 98 8.11 1.33 11.78
C VAL A 98 9.19 1.05 12.81
N THR A 99 10.44 1.05 12.37
CA THR A 99 11.64 0.87 13.18
C THR A 99 12.53 2.10 13.08
N ARG A 100 13.17 2.47 14.18
CA ARG A 100 14.08 3.62 14.27
C ARG A 100 15.52 3.14 14.51
#